data_AF-A0A836N9Q7-F1
#
_entry.id   AF-A0A836N9Q7-F1
#
_cell.length_a   1.000
_cell.length_b   1.000
_cell.length_c   1.000
_cell.angle_alpha   90.00
_cell.angle_beta   90.00
_cell.angle_gamma   90.00
#
_symmetry.space_group_name_H-M   'P 1'
#
loop_
_entity.id
_entity.type
_entity.pdbx_description
1 polymer ?
#
loop_
_entity_poly.entity_id
_entity_poly.type
_entity_poly.pdbx_seq_one_letter_code
_entity_poly.pdbx_strand_id
1 'polypeptide(L)'
;MKNLILLLVLICSSAFAVQVPVPEFAKYINDLTGTLTREEVSTLTSQIKTLTQKSHAQLIVLVVETTGDETIEQYATRVFERWQPGHKNLDDGILLVVAWQDHTVHIEIGYGLEGILTDAQSGQIIRNSIIPAFKKGDLAVGLQQGIGDIETRLSENDLVNNTSPDHPLPFSGWWALLVWAIVLTFISARGYVKTLGVICFAAIILAFVLPIAGYSGSWGVLATLLCFATPFLVVAIAFTPFGRKVRDSMRSANRPSRYERSNSASRHSSSSSSSSSSSFNNDNFSGGGGSSGGGGASGRW
;
A
#
# COMPACT_ATOMS: atom_id res chain seq x y z
N MET A 1 -15.48 54.61 -35.65
CA MET A 1 -14.64 54.06 -34.56
C MET A 1 -15.45 53.27 -33.52
N LYS A 2 -16.60 53.77 -33.03
CA LYS A 2 -17.48 53.02 -32.09
C LYS A 2 -17.99 51.67 -32.65
N ASN A 3 -18.29 51.59 -33.94
CA ASN A 3 -18.79 50.35 -34.57
C ASN A 3 -17.68 49.30 -34.82
N LEU A 4 -16.40 49.71 -34.79
CA LEU A 4 -15.26 48.79 -34.94
C LEU A 4 -14.95 48.07 -33.61
N ILE A 5 -15.12 48.78 -32.48
CA ILE A 5 -14.98 48.23 -31.14
C ILE A 5 -16.11 47.23 -30.84
N LEU A 6 -17.34 47.50 -31.31
CA LEU A 6 -18.45 46.57 -31.15
C LEU A 6 -18.25 45.26 -31.93
N LEU A 7 -17.59 45.31 -33.09
CA LEU A 7 -17.28 44.13 -33.91
C LEU A 7 -16.13 43.30 -33.31
N LEU A 8 -15.14 43.95 -32.69
CA LEU A 8 -14.01 43.27 -32.02
C LEU A 8 -14.44 42.55 -30.74
N VAL A 9 -15.42 43.09 -30.02
CA VAL A 9 -15.98 42.46 -28.81
C VAL A 9 -16.88 41.25 -29.16
N LEU A 10 -17.51 41.25 -30.34
CA LEU A 10 -18.38 40.14 -30.78
C LEU A 10 -17.57 38.88 -31.21
N ILE A 11 -16.34 39.07 -31.68
CA ILE A 11 -15.43 37.98 -32.10
C ILE A 11 -14.80 37.28 -30.89
N CYS A 12 -14.88 37.88 -29.70
CA CYS A 12 -14.43 37.29 -28.44
C CYS A 12 -15.53 36.47 -27.73
N SER A 13 -16.53 35.98 -28.47
CA SER A 13 -17.39 34.89 -28.01
C SER A 13 -16.53 33.63 -27.94
N SER A 14 -15.89 33.47 -26.80
CA SER A 14 -15.18 32.28 -26.35
C SER A 14 -15.91 31.01 -26.81
N ALA A 15 -15.27 30.28 -27.73
CA ALA A 15 -15.52 28.86 -27.91
C ALA A 15 -15.21 28.21 -26.55
N PHE A 16 -16.25 28.02 -25.73
CA PHE A 16 -16.14 27.15 -24.58
C PHE A 16 -15.98 25.74 -25.16
N ALA A 17 -14.74 25.23 -25.12
CA ALA A 17 -14.48 23.82 -25.39
C ALA A 17 -15.37 23.02 -24.42
N VAL A 18 -16.33 22.27 -24.96
CA VAL A 18 -17.25 21.48 -24.16
C VAL A 18 -16.48 20.22 -23.76
N GLN A 19 -15.98 20.21 -22.52
CA GLN A 19 -15.27 19.06 -21.98
C GLN A 19 -16.23 17.88 -21.84
N VAL A 20 -15.85 16.71 -22.35
CA VAL A 20 -16.61 15.48 -22.18
C VAL A 20 -16.63 15.11 -20.69
N PRO A 21 -17.79 14.80 -20.08
CA PRO A 21 -17.85 14.47 -18.66
C PRO A 21 -17.12 13.15 -18.36
N VAL A 22 -16.48 13.08 -17.19
CA VAL A 22 -15.98 11.81 -16.63
C VAL A 22 -17.15 11.10 -15.94
N PRO A 23 -17.37 9.79 -16.18
CA PRO A 23 -18.45 9.08 -15.53
C PRO A 23 -18.29 9.04 -14.00
N GLU A 24 -19.41 9.08 -13.27
CA GLU A 24 -19.39 9.23 -11.81
C GLU A 24 -18.84 8.01 -11.06
N PHE A 25 -19.09 6.81 -11.59
CA PHE A 25 -18.71 5.55 -10.95
C PHE A 25 -17.85 4.73 -11.88
N ALA A 26 -16.74 4.25 -11.35
CA ALA A 26 -15.92 3.27 -12.02
C ALA A 26 -16.48 1.86 -11.78
N LYS A 27 -16.72 1.11 -12.84
CA LYS A 27 -16.76 -0.37 -12.85
C LYS A 27 -15.45 -0.89 -13.45
N TYR A 28 -15.21 -2.20 -13.42
CA TYR A 28 -14.07 -2.79 -14.14
C TYR A 28 -14.12 -2.45 -15.64
N ILE A 29 -15.32 -2.40 -16.21
CA ILE A 29 -15.56 -2.03 -17.61
C ILE A 29 -16.70 -1.02 -17.65
N ASN A 30 -16.42 0.13 -18.24
CA ASN A 30 -17.37 1.21 -18.44
C ASN A 30 -17.48 1.44 -19.94
N ASP A 31 -18.43 0.75 -20.59
CA ASP A 31 -18.75 0.99 -21.99
C ASP A 31 -19.93 1.95 -22.09
N LEU A 32 -19.64 3.19 -22.51
CA LEU A 32 -20.66 4.23 -22.72
C LEU A 32 -21.21 4.21 -24.16
N THR A 33 -20.60 3.44 -25.06
CA THR A 33 -20.95 3.36 -26.48
C THR A 33 -21.97 2.26 -26.76
N GLY A 34 -22.06 1.26 -25.88
CA GLY A 34 -22.90 0.07 -26.09
C GLY A 34 -22.37 -0.83 -27.21
N THR A 35 -21.09 -0.73 -27.55
CA THR A 35 -20.42 -1.54 -28.58
C THR A 35 -20.19 -2.97 -28.10
N LEU A 36 -20.03 -3.17 -26.78
CA LEU A 36 -19.81 -4.49 -26.18
C LEU A 36 -21.13 -5.17 -25.81
N THR A 37 -21.23 -6.46 -26.11
CA THR A 37 -22.29 -7.35 -25.63
C THR A 37 -22.11 -7.67 -24.15
N ARG A 38 -23.18 -8.16 -23.49
CA ARG A 38 -23.12 -8.50 -22.05
C ARG A 38 -22.15 -9.66 -21.78
N GLU A 39 -22.07 -10.59 -22.72
CA GLU A 39 -21.20 -11.76 -22.67
C GLU A 39 -19.72 -11.33 -22.78
N GLU A 40 -19.41 -10.38 -23.65
CA GLU A 40 -18.06 -9.79 -23.78
C GLU A 40 -17.67 -9.01 -22.52
N VAL A 41 -18.56 -8.16 -22.00
CA VAL A 41 -18.33 -7.44 -20.74
C VAL A 41 -18.07 -8.41 -19.58
N SER A 42 -18.85 -9.50 -19.49
CA SER A 42 -18.64 -10.53 -18.46
C SER A 42 -17.28 -11.21 -18.60
N THR A 43 -16.91 -11.57 -19.84
CA THR A 43 -15.62 -12.23 -20.14
C THR A 43 -14.44 -11.35 -19.79
N LEU A 44 -14.45 -10.09 -20.25
CA LEU A 44 -13.43 -9.10 -19.97
C LEU A 44 -13.35 -8.80 -18.45
N THR A 45 -14.50 -8.71 -17.76
CA THR A 45 -14.54 -8.49 -16.31
C THR A 45 -13.89 -9.65 -15.57
N SER A 46 -14.12 -10.89 -16.02
CA SER A 46 -13.48 -12.08 -15.45
C SER A 46 -11.96 -12.08 -15.65
N GLN A 47 -11.49 -11.63 -16.82
CA GLN A 47 -10.05 -11.48 -17.09
C GLN A 47 -9.42 -10.43 -16.16
N ILE A 48 -10.05 -9.25 -16.03
CA ILE A 48 -9.56 -8.19 -15.14
C ILE A 48 -9.51 -8.69 -13.68
N LYS A 49 -10.55 -9.39 -13.21
CA LYS A 49 -10.55 -9.99 -11.86
C LYS A 49 -9.41 -10.99 -11.66
N THR A 50 -9.10 -11.79 -12.69
CA THR A 50 -7.99 -12.75 -12.65
C THR A 50 -6.64 -12.04 -12.58
N LEU A 51 -6.45 -10.99 -13.38
CA LEU A 51 -5.26 -10.14 -13.36
C LEU A 51 -5.05 -9.53 -11.98
N THR A 52 -6.10 -8.94 -11.38
CA THR A 52 -6.03 -8.34 -10.05
C THR A 52 -5.72 -9.37 -8.96
N GLN A 53 -6.22 -10.60 -9.08
CA GLN A 53 -5.89 -11.68 -8.13
C GLN A 53 -4.44 -12.14 -8.21
N LYS A 54 -3.83 -12.11 -9.41
CA LYS A 54 -2.46 -12.59 -9.62
C LYS A 54 -1.40 -11.55 -9.33
N SER A 55 -1.62 -10.32 -9.80
CA SER A 55 -0.62 -9.25 -9.81
C SER A 55 -0.90 -8.12 -8.83
N HIS A 56 -2.02 -8.18 -8.10
CA HIS A 56 -2.52 -7.12 -7.22
C HIS A 56 -2.87 -5.79 -7.91
N ALA A 57 -2.48 -5.59 -9.18
CA ALA A 57 -2.80 -4.40 -9.96
C ALA A 57 -4.30 -4.26 -10.25
N GLN A 58 -4.79 -3.03 -10.22
CA GLN A 58 -6.18 -2.69 -10.51
C GLN A 58 -6.30 -2.11 -11.92
N LEU A 59 -6.83 -2.89 -12.85
CA LEU A 59 -7.11 -2.45 -14.22
C LEU A 59 -8.56 -2.01 -14.38
N ILE A 60 -8.77 -0.83 -14.96
CA ILE A 60 -10.08 -0.32 -15.37
C ILE A 60 -10.07 -0.06 -16.87
N VAL A 61 -11.15 -0.44 -17.55
CA VAL A 61 -11.39 -0.12 -18.95
C VAL A 61 -12.53 0.89 -19.07
N LEU A 62 -12.30 1.96 -19.83
CA LEU A 62 -13.29 2.96 -20.19
C LEU A 62 -13.38 3.07 -21.72
N VAL A 63 -14.57 2.85 -22.25
CA VAL A 63 -14.88 3.05 -23.67
C VAL A 63 -15.85 4.22 -23.79
N VAL A 64 -15.42 5.26 -24.48
CA VAL A 64 -16.21 6.47 -24.78
C VAL A 64 -16.37 6.62 -26.29
N GLU A 65 -17.39 7.36 -26.71
CA GLU A 65 -17.56 7.68 -28.13
C GLU A 65 -16.43 8.60 -28.62
N THR A 66 -16.20 9.70 -27.92
CA THR A 66 -15.21 10.73 -28.27
C THR A 66 -14.67 11.41 -27.02
N THR A 67 -13.49 12.00 -27.14
CA THR A 67 -12.85 12.90 -26.17
C THR A 67 -13.12 14.39 -26.47
N GLY A 68 -13.83 14.68 -27.57
CA GLY A 68 -14.19 16.04 -27.96
C GLY A 68 -12.98 16.84 -28.41
N ASP A 69 -12.80 18.02 -27.82
CA ASP A 69 -11.66 18.91 -28.12
C ASP A 69 -10.40 18.59 -27.29
N GLU A 70 -10.48 17.64 -26.35
CA GLU A 70 -9.35 17.21 -25.54
C GLU A 70 -8.56 16.09 -26.22
N THR A 71 -7.26 16.01 -25.93
CA THR A 71 -6.47 14.83 -26.31
C THR A 71 -6.84 13.64 -25.43
N ILE A 72 -6.65 12.41 -25.92
CA ILE A 72 -7.00 11.21 -25.15
C ILE A 72 -6.15 11.09 -23.88
N GLU A 73 -4.92 11.58 -23.89
CA GLU A 73 -4.00 11.64 -22.77
C GLU A 73 -4.55 12.56 -21.66
N GLN A 74 -5.00 13.77 -22.04
CA GLN A 74 -5.62 14.72 -21.11
C GLN A 74 -6.91 14.16 -20.51
N TYR A 75 -7.75 13.55 -21.36
CA TYR A 75 -8.97 12.92 -20.91
C TYR A 75 -8.68 11.77 -19.93
N ALA A 76 -7.73 10.90 -20.26
CA ALA A 76 -7.35 9.78 -19.42
C ALA A 76 -6.75 10.23 -18.08
N THR A 77 -5.90 11.26 -18.06
CA THR A 77 -5.37 11.83 -16.80
C THR A 77 -6.52 12.32 -15.92
N ARG A 78 -7.49 13.06 -16.46
CA ARG A 78 -8.65 13.55 -15.70
C ARG A 78 -9.53 12.41 -15.17
N VAL A 79 -9.70 11.34 -15.95
CA VAL A 79 -10.40 10.13 -15.49
C VAL A 79 -9.63 9.45 -14.35
N PHE A 80 -8.31 9.32 -14.49
CA PHE A 80 -7.45 8.70 -13.49
C PHE A 80 -7.47 9.47 -12.18
N GLU A 81 -7.34 10.80 -12.22
CA GLU A 81 -7.44 11.68 -11.04
C GLU A 81 -8.80 11.56 -10.34
N ARG A 82 -9.88 11.38 -11.12
CA ARG A 82 -11.24 11.31 -10.58
C ARG A 82 -11.56 9.97 -9.95
N TRP A 83 -11.08 8.87 -10.55
CA TRP A 83 -11.37 7.50 -10.14
C TRP A 83 -10.32 6.90 -9.21
N GLN A 84 -9.09 7.42 -9.27
CA GLN A 84 -7.93 6.99 -8.49
C GLN A 84 -7.80 5.46 -8.44
N PRO A 85 -7.68 4.80 -9.62
CA PRO A 85 -7.47 3.36 -9.67
C PRO A 85 -6.18 2.98 -8.93
N GLY A 86 -6.18 1.81 -8.29
CA GLY A 86 -5.07 1.33 -7.48
C GLY A 86 -5.25 1.59 -5.98
N HIS A 87 -4.43 0.92 -5.18
CA HIS A 87 -4.41 1.03 -3.73
C HIS A 87 -3.55 2.21 -3.28
N LYS A 88 -4.01 2.87 -2.21
CA LYS A 88 -3.28 3.96 -1.56
C LYS A 88 -1.85 3.55 -1.20
N ASN A 89 -0.87 4.36 -1.60
CA ASN A 89 0.57 4.17 -1.42
C ASN A 89 1.21 3.03 -2.21
N LEU A 90 0.43 2.24 -2.97
CA LEU A 90 0.98 1.27 -3.91
C LEU A 90 0.92 1.82 -5.34
N ASP A 91 -0.03 2.70 -5.65
CA ASP A 91 -0.19 3.34 -6.97
C ASP A 91 -0.21 2.30 -8.11
N ASP A 92 -0.86 1.16 -7.84
CA ASP A 92 -0.93 -0.02 -8.70
C ASP A 92 -2.15 0.00 -9.65
N GLY A 93 -2.56 1.20 -10.06
CA GLY A 93 -3.68 1.42 -10.97
C GLY A 93 -3.26 1.42 -12.43
N ILE A 94 -4.09 0.82 -13.28
CA ILE A 94 -3.99 0.92 -14.74
C ILE A 94 -5.35 1.35 -15.28
N LEU A 95 -5.37 2.35 -16.17
CA LEU A 95 -6.57 2.79 -16.85
C LEU A 95 -6.35 2.67 -18.37
N LEU A 96 -7.16 1.84 -19.02
CA LEU A 96 -7.22 1.72 -20.48
C LEU A 96 -8.43 2.51 -20.98
N VAL A 97 -8.19 3.59 -21.72
CA VAL A 97 -9.22 4.44 -22.31
C VAL A 97 -9.27 4.23 -23.82
N VAL A 98 -10.47 4.03 -24.35
CA VAL A 98 -10.72 3.92 -25.79
C VAL A 98 -11.74 4.98 -26.19
N ALA A 99 -11.36 5.84 -27.13
CA ALA A 99 -12.27 6.78 -27.78
C ALA A 99 -12.60 6.25 -29.18
N TRP A 100 -13.75 5.57 -29.28
CA TRP A 100 -14.05 4.71 -30.42
C TRP A 100 -14.23 5.48 -31.73
N GLN A 101 -14.89 6.65 -31.72
CA GLN A 101 -15.08 7.49 -32.90
C GLN A 101 -13.83 8.30 -33.27
N ASP A 102 -13.00 8.64 -32.29
CA ASP A 102 -11.75 9.39 -32.51
C ASP A 102 -10.63 8.48 -33.06
N HIS A 103 -10.85 7.16 -32.96
CA HIS A 103 -9.91 6.10 -33.25
C HIS A 103 -8.63 6.18 -32.42
N THR A 104 -8.74 6.61 -31.17
CA THR A 104 -7.60 6.76 -30.25
C THR A 104 -7.75 5.87 -29.03
N VAL A 105 -6.64 5.33 -28.57
CA VAL A 105 -6.53 4.50 -27.35
C VAL A 105 -5.37 4.99 -26.51
N HIS A 106 -5.53 4.98 -25.19
CA HIS A 106 -4.49 5.35 -24.24
C HIS A 106 -4.47 4.38 -23.07
N ILE A 107 -3.27 4.01 -22.63
CA ILE A 107 -3.04 3.29 -21.38
C ILE A 107 -2.34 4.25 -20.43
N GLU A 108 -3.02 4.57 -19.34
CA GLU A 108 -2.50 5.37 -18.23
C GLU A 108 -2.08 4.45 -17.09
N ILE A 109 -0.89 4.68 -16.53
CA ILE A 109 -0.26 3.77 -15.56
C ILE A 109 0.07 4.55 -14.29
N GLY A 110 -0.31 4.00 -13.13
CA GLY A 110 0.07 4.55 -11.83
C GLY A 110 1.56 4.34 -11.52
N TYR A 111 2.11 5.22 -10.69
CA TYR A 111 3.55 5.25 -10.37
C TYR A 111 4.11 3.92 -9.86
N GLY A 112 3.29 3.11 -9.17
CA GLY A 112 3.70 1.82 -8.63
C GLY A 112 4.04 0.77 -9.67
N LEU A 113 3.54 0.94 -10.90
CA LEU A 113 3.69 -0.04 -11.96
C LEU A 113 4.69 0.40 -13.04
N GLU A 114 5.22 1.62 -13.00
CA GLU A 114 6.16 2.13 -14.02
C GLU A 114 7.43 1.28 -14.15
N GLY A 115 7.86 0.60 -13.07
CA GLY A 115 8.99 -0.32 -13.10
C GLY A 115 8.72 -1.66 -13.79
N ILE A 116 7.44 -2.02 -13.97
CA ILE A 116 6.99 -3.31 -14.52
C ILE A 116 6.38 -3.12 -15.91
N LEU A 117 5.50 -2.13 -16.01
CA LEU A 117 4.78 -1.71 -17.21
C LEU A 117 5.19 -0.26 -17.53
N THR A 118 6.22 -0.14 -18.35
CA THR A 118 6.75 1.13 -18.87
C THR A 118 5.88 1.67 -20.01
N ASP A 119 6.00 2.96 -20.31
CA ASP A 119 5.42 3.59 -21.51
C ASP A 119 5.77 2.80 -22.79
N ALA A 120 7.04 2.42 -22.97
CA ALA A 120 7.49 1.65 -24.13
C ALA A 120 6.75 0.30 -24.28
N GLN A 121 6.51 -0.39 -23.16
CA GLN A 121 5.76 -1.65 -23.14
C GLN A 121 4.29 -1.42 -23.42
N SER A 122 3.66 -0.43 -22.79
CA SER A 122 2.26 -0.05 -23.06
C SER A 122 2.05 0.31 -24.52
N GLY A 123 2.97 1.08 -25.11
CA GLY A 123 2.95 1.41 -26.53
C GLY A 123 3.11 0.18 -27.42
N GLN A 124 3.89 -0.82 -27.00
CA GLN A 124 4.02 -2.08 -27.72
C GLN A 124 2.72 -2.89 -27.68
N ILE A 125 2.06 -2.98 -26.52
CA ILE A 125 0.76 -3.65 -26.35
C ILE A 125 -0.29 -3.00 -27.26
N ILE A 126 -0.36 -1.66 -27.24
CA ILE A 126 -1.28 -0.90 -28.09
C ILE A 126 -1.05 -1.21 -29.57
N ARG A 127 0.21 -1.12 -30.05
CA ARG A 127 0.53 -1.29 -31.47
C ARG A 127 0.37 -2.72 -31.97
N ASN A 128 0.71 -3.71 -31.15
CA ASN A 128 0.81 -5.10 -31.60
C ASN A 128 -0.46 -5.92 -31.34
N SER A 129 -1.24 -5.55 -30.33
CA SER A 129 -2.35 -6.37 -29.84
C SER A 129 -3.68 -5.64 -29.96
N ILE A 130 -3.75 -4.38 -29.51
CA ILE A 130 -4.99 -3.62 -29.50
C ILE A 130 -5.35 -3.10 -30.89
N ILE A 131 -4.48 -2.29 -31.50
CA ILE A 131 -4.73 -1.62 -32.79
C ILE A 131 -5.09 -2.61 -33.92
N PRO A 132 -4.42 -3.77 -34.09
CA PRO A 132 -4.75 -4.68 -35.18
C PRO A 132 -6.16 -5.26 -35.11
N ALA A 133 -6.72 -5.44 -33.90
CA ALA A 133 -8.10 -5.86 -33.71
C ALA A 133 -9.09 -4.71 -33.94
N PHE A 134 -8.77 -3.51 -33.44
CA PHE A 134 -9.62 -2.32 -33.63
C PHE A 134 -9.75 -1.94 -35.11
N LYS A 135 -8.69 -2.09 -35.90
CA LYS A 135 -8.75 -1.91 -37.37
C LYS A 135 -9.70 -2.88 -38.08
N LYS A 136 -10.03 -4.01 -37.47
CA LYS A 136 -11.00 -4.97 -37.99
C LYS A 136 -12.43 -4.70 -37.49
N GLY A 137 -12.61 -3.65 -36.68
CA GLY A 137 -13.88 -3.35 -36.01
C GLY A 137 -14.17 -4.22 -34.79
N ASP A 138 -13.16 -4.95 -34.29
CA ASP A 138 -13.34 -5.89 -33.18
C ASP A 138 -12.80 -5.30 -31.88
N LEU A 139 -13.66 -4.54 -31.20
CA LEU A 139 -13.35 -3.89 -29.91
C LEU A 139 -13.08 -4.92 -28.82
N ALA A 140 -13.95 -5.94 -28.71
CA ALA A 140 -13.86 -6.94 -27.65
C ALA A 140 -12.55 -7.72 -27.74
N VAL A 141 -12.17 -8.19 -28.94
CA VAL A 141 -10.91 -8.91 -29.13
C VAL A 141 -9.70 -8.03 -28.85
N GLY A 142 -9.70 -6.77 -29.28
CA GLY A 142 -8.60 -5.85 -28.99
C GLY A 142 -8.41 -5.60 -27.50
N LEU A 143 -9.52 -5.44 -26.75
CA LEU A 143 -9.48 -5.33 -25.29
C LEU A 143 -8.99 -6.62 -24.63
N GLN A 144 -9.49 -7.78 -25.05
CA GLN A 144 -9.06 -9.09 -24.50
C GLN A 144 -7.56 -9.32 -24.69
N GLN A 145 -7.04 -9.03 -25.89
CA GLN A 145 -5.62 -9.17 -26.19
C GLN A 145 -4.77 -8.17 -25.40
N GLY A 146 -5.21 -6.90 -25.31
CA GLY A 146 -4.52 -5.89 -24.51
C GLY A 146 -4.45 -6.26 -23.03
N ILE A 147 -5.56 -6.70 -22.43
CA ILE A 147 -5.61 -7.14 -21.02
C ILE A 147 -4.69 -8.36 -20.79
N GLY A 148 -4.71 -9.34 -21.69
CA GLY A 148 -3.86 -10.53 -21.58
C GLY A 148 -2.36 -10.22 -21.67
N ASP A 149 -1.97 -9.28 -22.52
CA ASP A 149 -0.59 -8.83 -22.61
C ASP A 149 -0.15 -8.07 -21.36
N ILE A 150 -1.02 -7.20 -20.81
CA ILE A 150 -0.78 -6.52 -19.53
C ILE A 150 -0.61 -7.57 -18.42
N GLU A 151 -1.51 -8.55 -18.32
CA GLU A 151 -1.43 -9.65 -17.34
C GLU A 151 -0.09 -10.38 -17.42
N THR A 152 0.36 -10.69 -18.64
CA THR A 152 1.62 -11.39 -18.89
C THR A 152 2.81 -10.58 -18.37
N ARG A 153 2.87 -9.27 -18.66
CA ARG A 153 3.96 -8.40 -18.20
C ARG A 153 4.01 -8.27 -16.68
N LEU A 154 2.84 -8.14 -16.05
CA LEU A 154 2.74 -8.05 -14.60
C LEU A 154 3.17 -9.38 -13.95
N SER A 155 2.70 -10.51 -14.49
CA SER A 155 3.02 -11.84 -13.96
C SER A 155 4.49 -12.23 -14.13
N GLU A 156 5.14 -11.86 -15.25
CA GLU A 156 6.57 -12.12 -15.46
C GLU A 156 7.44 -11.44 -14.39
N ASN A 157 7.11 -10.21 -13.99
CA ASN A 157 7.85 -9.50 -12.96
C ASN A 157 7.62 -10.10 -11.57
N ASP A 158 6.40 -10.53 -11.26
CA ASP A 158 6.12 -11.26 -10.03
C ASP A 158 6.90 -12.57 -9.96
N LEU A 159 7.03 -13.33 -11.06
CA LEU A 159 7.86 -14.54 -11.07
C LEU A 159 9.35 -14.23 -10.86
N VAL A 160 9.84 -13.12 -11.40
CA VAL A 160 11.23 -12.65 -11.20
C VAL A 160 11.45 -12.18 -9.76
N ASN A 161 10.52 -11.42 -9.17
CA ASN A 161 10.62 -10.92 -7.80
C ASN A 161 10.33 -12.00 -6.74
N ASN A 162 9.55 -13.03 -7.07
CA ASN A 162 9.37 -14.22 -6.23
C ASN A 162 10.58 -15.16 -6.28
N THR A 163 11.52 -14.94 -7.21
CA THR A 163 12.88 -15.47 -7.09
C THR A 163 13.65 -14.58 -6.13
N SER A 164 13.32 -14.72 -4.83
CA SER A 164 13.98 -14.13 -3.65
C SER A 164 14.81 -12.87 -3.93
N PRO A 165 14.32 -11.67 -3.59
CA PRO A 165 15.23 -10.57 -3.37
C PRO A 165 16.16 -11.05 -2.25
N ASP A 166 17.46 -11.12 -2.54
CA ASP A 166 18.49 -11.04 -1.50
C ASP A 166 18.29 -9.68 -0.82
N HIS A 167 17.27 -9.59 0.04
CA HIS A 167 17.18 -8.55 1.04
C HIS A 167 18.42 -8.77 1.89
N PRO A 168 19.40 -7.85 1.88
CA PRO A 168 20.35 -7.82 2.98
C PRO A 168 19.46 -7.64 4.20
N LEU A 169 19.47 -8.64 5.09
CA LEU A 169 18.66 -8.63 6.31
C LEU A 169 18.65 -7.19 6.83
N PRO A 170 17.49 -6.51 6.90
CA PRO A 170 17.46 -5.19 7.48
C PRO A 170 18.12 -5.40 8.85
N PHE A 171 19.13 -4.59 9.16
CA PHE A 171 19.74 -4.58 10.48
C PHE A 171 18.66 -4.05 11.43
N SER A 172 17.67 -4.90 11.69
CA SER A 172 16.49 -4.61 12.45
C SER A 172 16.97 -4.34 13.86
N GLY A 173 16.33 -3.41 14.56
CA GLY A 173 16.75 -3.01 15.92
C GLY A 173 16.90 -4.19 16.89
N TRP A 174 16.34 -5.35 16.55
CA TRP A 174 16.48 -6.64 17.20
C TRP A 174 17.94 -7.13 17.29
N TRP A 175 18.76 -6.89 16.26
CA TRP A 175 20.19 -7.21 16.29
C TRP A 175 20.97 -6.26 17.21
N ALA A 176 20.61 -4.98 17.23
CA ALA A 176 21.17 -4.03 18.19
C ALA A 176 20.83 -4.39 19.64
N LEU A 177 19.65 -4.96 19.88
CA LEU A 177 19.24 -5.49 21.18
C LEU A 177 20.03 -6.73 21.58
N LEU A 178 20.36 -7.62 20.65
CA LEU A 178 21.23 -8.77 20.90
C LEU A 178 22.64 -8.34 21.30
N VAL A 179 23.21 -7.35 20.59
CA VAL A 179 24.50 -6.75 20.94
C VAL A 179 24.44 -6.06 22.30
N TRP A 180 23.37 -5.31 22.59
CA TRP A 180 23.18 -4.68 23.89
C TRP A 180 23.00 -5.69 25.02
N ALA A 181 22.30 -6.80 24.80
CA ALA A 181 22.13 -7.87 25.78
C ALA A 181 23.47 -8.55 26.10
N ILE A 182 24.32 -8.77 25.09
CA ILE A 182 25.69 -9.28 25.27
C ILE A 182 26.54 -8.28 26.06
N VAL A 183 26.46 -6.99 25.75
CA VAL A 183 27.17 -5.93 26.49
C VAL A 183 26.70 -5.85 27.95
N LEU A 184 25.39 -5.90 28.22
CA LEU A 184 24.81 -5.83 29.56
C LEU A 184 25.11 -7.08 30.42
N THR A 185 25.14 -8.26 29.79
CA THR A 185 25.55 -9.50 30.47
C THR A 185 27.03 -9.47 30.82
N PHE A 186 27.89 -8.90 29.96
CA PHE A 186 29.31 -8.74 30.24
C PHE A 186 29.57 -7.71 31.36
N ILE A 187 28.82 -6.61 31.39
CA ILE A 187 28.88 -5.60 32.47
C ILE A 187 28.40 -6.19 33.80
N SER A 188 27.34 -7.03 33.77
CA SER A 188 26.83 -7.71 34.97
C SER A 188 27.77 -8.81 35.49
N ALA A 189 28.50 -9.48 34.60
CA ALA A 189 29.49 -10.49 34.97
C ALA A 189 30.71 -9.90 35.68
N ARG A 190 30.99 -8.60 35.51
CA ARG A 190 32.19 -7.94 36.07
C ARG A 190 32.04 -7.41 37.51
N GLY A 191 30.94 -7.74 38.20
CA GLY A 191 30.95 -7.77 39.67
C GLY A 191 30.51 -6.50 40.40
N TYR A 192 29.71 -5.62 39.81
CA TYR A 192 29.01 -4.57 40.58
C TYR A 192 27.50 -4.63 40.30
N VAL A 193 26.73 -4.86 41.37
CA VAL A 193 25.26 -4.82 41.50
C VAL A 193 24.42 -5.86 40.74
N LYS A 194 24.43 -7.11 41.26
CA LYS A 194 23.52 -8.21 40.85
C LYS A 194 22.02 -7.84 40.84
N THR A 195 21.58 -6.90 41.68
CA THR A 195 20.17 -6.49 41.76
C THR A 195 19.75 -5.52 40.66
N LEU A 196 20.68 -4.72 40.12
CA LEU A 196 20.37 -3.69 39.12
C LEU A 196 20.14 -4.31 37.74
N GLY A 197 20.95 -5.31 37.37
CA GLY A 197 20.78 -6.05 36.11
C GLY A 197 19.43 -6.76 36.03
N VAL A 198 18.92 -7.30 37.14
CA VAL A 198 17.60 -7.95 37.21
C VAL A 198 16.47 -6.94 37.03
N ILE A 199 16.58 -5.75 37.61
CA ILE A 199 15.57 -4.68 37.46
C ILE A 199 15.52 -4.18 36.02
N CYS A 200 16.67 -3.98 35.39
CA CYS A 200 16.73 -3.58 33.98
C CYS A 200 16.18 -4.67 33.05
N PHE A 201 16.48 -5.94 33.31
CA PHE A 201 15.95 -7.06 32.53
C PHE A 201 14.42 -7.18 32.66
N ALA A 202 13.89 -7.03 33.88
CA ALA A 202 12.45 -7.02 34.12
C ALA A 202 11.75 -5.83 33.45
N ALA A 203 12.37 -4.63 33.47
CA ALA A 203 11.84 -3.45 32.81
C ALA A 203 11.80 -3.59 31.28
N ILE A 204 12.82 -4.22 30.68
CA ILE A 204 12.87 -4.51 29.24
C ILE A 204 11.77 -5.50 28.85
N ILE A 205 11.55 -6.57 29.64
CA ILE A 205 10.45 -7.51 29.41
C ILE A 205 9.09 -6.81 29.53
N LEU A 206 8.89 -5.96 30.55
CA LEU A 206 7.64 -5.23 30.75
C LEU A 206 7.35 -4.25 29.59
N ALA A 207 8.38 -3.56 29.09
CA ALA A 207 8.28 -2.68 27.93
C ALA A 207 7.93 -3.43 26.63
N PHE A 208 8.19 -4.74 26.58
CA PHE A 208 7.86 -5.61 25.44
C PHE A 208 6.44 -6.19 25.51
N VAL A 209 5.91 -6.41 26.71
CA VAL A 209 4.55 -6.96 26.92
C VAL A 209 3.46 -5.93 26.64
N LEU A 210 3.72 -4.65 26.94
CA LEU A 210 2.73 -3.58 26.79
C LEU A 210 2.30 -3.29 25.33
N PRO A 211 3.21 -3.27 24.32
CA PRO A 211 2.83 -3.10 22.92
C PRO A 211 2.09 -4.31 22.34
N ILE A 212 2.44 -5.54 22.77
CA ILE A 212 1.80 -6.78 22.30
C ILE A 212 0.35 -6.87 22.81
N ALA A 213 0.04 -6.26 23.95
CA ALA A 213 -1.31 -6.18 24.51
C ALA A 213 -2.25 -5.17 23.82
N GLY A 214 -1.85 -4.59 22.68
CA GLY A 214 -2.73 -3.77 21.83
C GLY A 214 -2.87 -2.31 22.24
N TYR A 215 -2.00 -1.78 23.11
CA TYR A 215 -1.96 -0.35 23.44
C TYR A 215 -1.22 0.46 22.36
N SER A 216 -1.80 0.57 21.16
CA SER A 216 -1.22 1.25 19.99
C SER A 216 -1.67 2.71 19.82
N GLY A 217 -1.93 3.44 20.92
CA GLY A 217 -2.21 4.88 20.88
C GLY A 217 -0.96 5.75 21.11
N SER A 218 -1.03 7.06 20.84
CA SER A 218 0.06 8.03 21.11
C SER A 218 0.57 8.01 22.55
N TRP A 219 -0.26 7.57 23.51
CA TRP A 219 0.11 7.38 24.91
C TRP A 219 0.99 6.13 25.14
N GLY A 220 0.89 5.11 24.30
CA GLY A 220 1.70 3.88 24.39
C GLY A 220 3.17 4.13 24.05
N VAL A 221 3.44 4.97 23.05
CA VAL A 221 4.80 5.39 22.69
C VAL A 221 5.44 6.23 23.80
N LEU A 222 4.65 7.07 24.47
CA LEU A 222 5.14 7.90 25.57
C LEU A 222 5.43 7.06 26.83
N ALA A 223 4.60 6.04 27.10
CA ALA A 223 4.80 5.09 28.20
C ALA A 223 6.04 4.20 27.99
N THR A 224 6.30 3.75 26.74
CA THR A 224 7.50 2.97 26.42
C THR A 224 8.76 3.83 26.50
N LEU A 225 8.74 5.07 26.03
CA LEU A 225 9.85 6.03 26.19
C LEU A 225 10.13 6.33 27.67
N LEU A 226 9.10 6.54 28.49
CA LEU A 226 9.26 6.74 29.94
C LEU A 226 9.85 5.49 30.62
N CYS A 227 9.37 4.29 30.27
CA CYS A 227 9.96 3.04 30.75
C CYS A 227 11.45 2.92 30.37
N PHE A 228 11.81 3.28 29.14
CA PHE A 228 13.21 3.30 28.68
C PHE A 228 14.08 4.31 29.42
N ALA A 229 13.51 5.44 29.88
CA ALA A 229 14.23 6.45 30.65
C ALA A 229 14.43 6.05 32.13
N THR A 230 13.54 5.23 32.70
CA THR A 230 13.64 4.81 34.11
C THR A 230 14.98 4.18 34.54
N PRO A 231 15.62 3.26 33.78
CA PRO A 231 16.91 2.69 34.20
C PRO A 231 18.03 3.74 34.24
N PHE A 232 18.03 4.72 33.31
CA PHE A 232 19.02 5.80 33.31
C PHE A 232 18.84 6.73 34.51
N LEU A 233 17.60 7.01 34.88
CA LEU A 233 17.26 7.85 36.03
C LEU A 233 17.63 7.16 37.35
N VAL A 234 17.39 5.85 37.47
CA VAL A 234 17.79 5.04 38.64
C VAL A 234 19.31 4.97 38.78
N VAL A 235 20.04 4.79 37.67
CA VAL A 235 21.51 4.83 37.68
C VAL A 235 22.01 6.22 38.09
N ALA A 236 21.48 7.29 37.50
CA ALA A 236 21.86 8.65 37.85
C ALA A 236 21.64 8.95 39.35
N ILE A 237 20.48 8.56 39.91
CA ILE A 237 20.18 8.73 41.34
C ILE A 237 21.10 7.86 42.21
N ALA A 238 21.42 6.63 41.81
CA ALA A 238 22.30 5.74 42.57
C ALA A 238 23.74 6.27 42.72
N PHE A 239 24.19 7.14 41.81
CA PHE A 239 25.49 7.80 41.88
C PHE A 239 25.48 9.10 42.72
N THR A 240 24.31 9.65 43.05
CA THR A 240 24.20 10.81 43.96
C THR A 240 24.36 10.41 45.44
N PRO A 241 24.81 11.32 46.33
CA PRO A 241 24.94 11.05 47.75
C PRO A 241 23.60 10.67 48.43
N PHE A 242 22.47 11.12 47.88
CA PHE A 242 21.14 10.75 48.34
C PHE A 242 20.81 9.27 48.07
N GLY A 243 21.14 8.76 46.87
CA GLY A 243 20.93 7.36 46.51
C GLY A 243 21.72 6.38 47.39
N ARG A 244 22.90 6.78 47.88
CA ARG A 244 23.69 5.98 48.83
C ARG A 244 22.97 5.82 50.18
N LYS A 245 22.38 6.89 50.71
CA LYS A 245 21.68 6.89 52.00
C LYS A 245 20.42 6.01 52.01
N VAL A 246 19.65 6.03 50.92
CA VAL A 246 18.44 5.20 50.74
C VAL A 246 18.80 3.71 50.66
N ARG A 247 19.90 3.38 49.98
CA ARG A 247 20.39 2.00 49.84
C ARG A 247 20.79 1.38 51.17
N ASP A 248 21.40 2.16 52.05
CA ASP A 248 21.85 1.68 53.35
C ASP A 248 20.67 1.45 54.30
N SER A 249 19.60 2.24 54.16
CA SER A 249 18.35 2.06 54.93
C SER A 249 17.53 0.84 54.50
N MET A 250 17.66 0.36 53.25
CA MET A 250 16.97 -0.85 52.79
C MET A 250 17.70 -2.14 53.18
N ARG A 251 19.01 -2.09 53.46
CA ARG A 251 19.80 -3.27 53.87
C ARG A 251 19.51 -3.71 55.30
N SER A 252 18.96 -2.84 56.16
CA SER A 252 18.60 -3.21 57.55
C SER A 252 17.27 -3.95 57.66
N ALA A 253 16.43 -3.93 56.61
CA ALA A 253 15.09 -4.52 56.66
C ALA A 253 15.03 -6.01 56.28
N ASN A 254 16.12 -6.58 55.73
CA ASN A 254 16.08 -7.93 55.14
C ASN A 254 17.08 -8.89 55.81
N ARG A 255 16.84 -9.22 57.08
CA ARG A 255 17.39 -10.43 57.72
C ARG A 255 16.36 -11.56 57.61
N PRO A 256 16.67 -12.70 56.98
CA PRO A 256 15.68 -13.75 56.77
C PRO A 256 15.48 -14.59 58.04
N SER A 257 14.25 -14.60 58.56
CA SER A 257 13.74 -15.63 59.46
C SER A 257 13.32 -16.85 58.62
N ARG A 258 13.97 -17.98 58.91
CA ARG A 258 13.68 -19.33 58.38
C ARG A 258 12.35 -19.83 58.94
N TYR A 259 11.41 -20.30 58.12
CA TYR A 259 10.48 -21.40 58.45
C TYR A 259 9.79 -21.98 57.19
N GLU A 260 9.14 -23.12 57.38
CA GLU A 260 9.01 -24.29 56.50
C GLU A 260 7.92 -24.28 55.39
N ARG A 261 8.27 -24.96 54.30
CA ARG A 261 7.56 -26.09 53.63
C ARG A 261 6.02 -26.15 53.68
N SER A 262 5.36 -26.18 52.52
CA SER A 262 4.58 -27.35 52.05
C SER A 262 3.90 -27.15 50.67
N ASN A 263 3.68 -28.31 50.03
CA ASN A 263 3.11 -28.61 48.71
C ASN A 263 1.77 -27.93 48.35
N SER A 264 1.53 -27.79 47.05
CA SER A 264 0.29 -28.29 46.41
C SER A 264 0.39 -28.28 44.88
N ALA A 265 -0.15 -29.35 44.29
CA ALA A 265 -0.18 -29.63 42.85
C ALA A 265 -1.60 -29.37 42.30
N SER A 266 -1.70 -28.92 41.04
CA SER A 266 -2.81 -29.13 40.08
C SER A 266 -2.45 -28.35 38.79
N ARG A 267 -2.28 -28.96 37.61
CA ARG A 267 -3.18 -29.67 36.69
C ARG A 267 -4.05 -28.76 35.78
N HIS A 268 -3.61 -28.66 34.51
CA HIS A 268 -4.36 -28.67 33.23
C HIS A 268 -5.15 -27.37 32.91
N SER A 269 -5.42 -26.94 31.68
CA SER A 269 -5.51 -27.57 30.36
C SER A 269 -5.40 -26.51 29.25
N SER A 270 -5.00 -26.94 28.05
CA SER A 270 -5.03 -26.17 26.80
C SER A 270 -6.37 -26.34 26.08
N SER A 271 -6.87 -25.28 25.46
CA SER A 271 -7.85 -25.34 24.37
C SER A 271 -7.40 -24.46 23.21
N SER A 272 -7.45 -25.02 22.02
CA SER A 272 -7.27 -24.36 20.73
C SER A 272 -8.63 -24.17 20.07
N SER A 273 -8.90 -22.97 19.53
CA SER A 273 -10.00 -22.73 18.60
C SER A 273 -9.44 -22.22 17.28
N SER A 274 -9.86 -22.88 16.19
CA SER A 274 -9.76 -22.39 14.83
C SER A 274 -10.92 -21.45 14.53
N SER A 275 -10.70 -20.48 13.65
CA SER A 275 -11.78 -19.76 12.97
C SER A 275 -11.47 -19.68 11.48
N SER A 276 -12.47 -20.04 10.69
CA SER A 276 -12.56 -19.86 9.25
C SER A 276 -13.27 -18.55 8.96
N SER A 277 -12.87 -17.87 7.88
CA SER A 277 -13.61 -16.73 7.33
C SER A 277 -13.89 -16.95 5.85
N SER A 278 -15.17 -17.05 5.54
CA SER A 278 -15.76 -16.94 4.20
C SER A 278 -15.77 -15.47 3.77
N SER A 279 -15.33 -15.18 2.54
CA SER A 279 -15.50 -13.86 1.92
C SER A 279 -16.66 -13.88 0.91
N PHE A 280 -17.53 -12.86 1.03
CA PHE A 280 -18.65 -12.61 0.15
C PHE A 280 -18.23 -11.72 -1.02
N ASN A 281 -18.78 -12.01 -2.22
CA ASN A 281 -18.66 -11.21 -3.43
C ASN A 281 -19.45 -9.89 -3.29
N ASN A 282 -18.81 -8.78 -3.62
CA ASN A 282 -19.47 -7.52 -3.95
C ASN A 282 -18.83 -6.95 -5.22
N ASP A 283 -19.64 -6.74 -6.26
CA ASP A 283 -19.22 -6.28 -7.59
C ASP A 283 -19.13 -4.74 -7.71
N ASN A 284 -18.86 -4.05 -6.60
CA ASN A 284 -18.72 -2.59 -6.59
C ASN A 284 -17.24 -2.21 -6.51
N PHE A 285 -16.70 -1.60 -7.55
CA PHE A 285 -15.33 -1.10 -7.55
C PHE A 285 -15.27 0.19 -6.72
N SER A 286 -14.51 0.14 -5.63
CA SER A 286 -14.19 1.31 -4.80
C SER A 286 -12.72 1.64 -5.07
N GLY A 287 -12.46 2.69 -5.84
CA GLY A 287 -11.10 3.16 -6.12
C GLY A 287 -10.31 3.33 -4.82
N GLY A 288 -9.09 2.79 -4.80
CA GLY A 288 -8.28 2.67 -3.59
C GLY A 288 -7.36 3.87 -3.33
N GLY A 289 -7.35 4.89 -4.20
CA GLY A 289 -6.59 6.13 -3.99
C GLY A 289 -5.21 6.18 -4.64
N GLY A 290 -5.01 5.50 -5.78
CA GLY A 290 -3.75 5.56 -6.54
C GLY A 290 -3.56 6.90 -7.29
N SER A 291 -2.30 7.24 -7.56
CA SER A 291 -1.85 8.46 -8.25
C SER A 291 -1.05 8.12 -9.52
N SER A 292 -1.20 8.95 -10.56
CA SER A 292 -0.41 8.89 -11.80
C SER A 292 0.13 10.28 -12.14
N GLY A 293 1.25 10.32 -12.88
CA GLY A 293 1.87 11.52 -13.42
C GLY A 293 1.51 11.85 -14.86
N GLY A 294 0.53 11.18 -15.48
CA GLY A 294 0.31 11.24 -16.93
C GLY A 294 1.18 10.22 -17.69
N GLY A 295 1.56 9.12 -17.04
CA GLY A 295 2.46 8.11 -17.57
C GLY A 295 1.72 7.06 -18.40
N GLY A 296 2.40 6.51 -19.41
CA GLY A 296 1.88 5.47 -20.30
C GLY A 296 1.86 5.90 -21.75
N ALA A 297 1.09 5.20 -22.59
CA ALA A 297 1.21 5.28 -24.04
C ALA A 297 -0.14 5.49 -24.74
N SER A 298 -0.13 6.24 -25.83
CA SER A 298 -1.27 6.41 -26.72
C SER A 298 -1.03 5.80 -28.10
N GLY A 299 -2.13 5.53 -28.81
CA GLY A 299 -2.11 5.04 -30.18
C GLY A 299 -3.38 5.39 -30.93
N ARG A 300 -3.30 5.29 -32.26
CA ARG A 300 -4.39 5.61 -33.18
C ARG A 300 -4.56 4.53 -34.25
N TRP A 301 -5.80 4.24 -34.68
CA TRP A 301 -6.08 3.21 -35.70
C TRP A 301 -6.83 3.69 -36.95
#